data_AF-A0A2E5VZM8-F1
#
_entry.id   AF-A0A2E5VZM8-F1
#
_cell.length_a   1.000
_cell.length_b   1.000
_cell.length_c   1.000
_cell.angle_alpha   90.00
_cell.angle_beta   90.00
_cell.angle_gamma   90.00
#
_symmetry.space_group_name_H-M   'P 1'
#
loop_
_entity.id
_entity.type
_entity.pdbx_description
1 polymer ?
#
loop_
_entity_poly.entity_id
_entity_poly.type
_entity_poly.pdbx_seq_one_letter_code
_entity_poly.pdbx_strand_id
1 'polypeptide(L)'
;MDTEALLKIGPNELASSLLKRRLMLKESLPGVIRNLEAEEESLTPKVERISESFEAANRKVSDLKGKRDSAQVLANKMISEVKDIRERLNSSGGMISLDPKWKKRKLIEEIESLEHEIQTSALDHRSERKLLEKRRVLISENDKWLKDRKESNPDMLEYIDKSKEMSRLFKKADKTHSRMLDSVEKAQPLYEKKSSASEDLREVKSQLDRARELLSQSDKAIGHWERRLKEGFGEIGPGFKDLLKGSETVRKGGPSTFSRTSRSKSMKKSRSEEE
;
A
#
# COMPACT_ATOMS: atom_id res chain seq x y z
N MET A 1 5.70 -1.21 43.21
CA MET A 1 6.83 -1.95 43.80
C MET A 1 7.71 -0.91 44.47
N ASP A 2 7.86 -1.00 45.79
CA ASP A 2 8.64 -0.06 46.58
C ASP A 2 10.14 -0.32 46.35
N THR A 3 10.94 0.73 46.14
CA THR A 3 12.36 0.59 45.76
C THR A 3 13.20 0.04 46.91
N GLU A 4 12.84 0.39 48.15
CA GLU A 4 13.46 -0.15 49.36
C GLU A 4 13.16 -1.63 49.57
N ALA A 5 11.99 -2.10 49.12
CA ALA A 5 11.61 -3.51 49.19
C ALA A 5 12.44 -4.34 48.20
N LEU A 6 12.72 -3.82 46.99
CA LEU A 6 13.55 -4.50 46.00
C LEU A 6 15.02 -4.65 46.42
N LEU A 7 15.54 -3.71 47.21
CA LEU A 7 16.91 -3.75 47.73
C LEU A 7 17.11 -4.74 48.89
N LYS A 8 16.03 -5.16 49.56
CA LYS A 8 16.07 -6.10 50.70
C LYS A 8 15.91 -7.57 50.26
N ILE A 9 15.50 -7.83 49.03
CA ILE A 9 15.26 -9.18 48.52
C ILE A 9 16.58 -9.91 48.29
N GLY A 10 16.72 -11.10 48.89
CA GLY A 10 17.90 -11.94 48.72
C GLY A 10 17.95 -12.61 47.34
N PRO A 11 19.14 -13.05 46.87
CA PRO A 11 19.29 -13.76 45.59
C PRO A 11 18.39 -15.01 45.46
N ASN A 12 18.22 -15.76 46.55
CA ASN A 12 17.35 -16.93 46.63
C ASN A 12 15.87 -16.57 46.43
N GLU A 13 15.40 -15.52 47.10
CA GLU A 13 14.01 -15.06 47.01
C GLU A 13 13.71 -14.55 45.59
N LEU A 14 14.63 -13.78 45.01
CA LEU A 14 14.51 -13.29 43.64
C LEU A 14 14.47 -14.46 42.64
N ALA A 15 15.40 -15.41 42.75
CA ALA A 15 15.41 -16.60 41.89
C ALA A 15 14.14 -17.45 42.04
N SER A 16 13.62 -17.61 43.27
CA SER A 16 12.37 -18.33 43.51
C SER A 16 11.15 -17.61 42.91
N SER A 17 11.12 -16.28 42.95
CA SER A 17 10.05 -15.48 42.35
C SER A 17 10.07 -15.54 40.82
N LEU A 18 11.27 -15.51 40.22
CA LEU A 18 11.47 -15.68 38.79
C LEU A 18 11.06 -17.08 38.33
N LEU A 19 11.44 -18.11 39.10
CA LEU A 19 11.04 -19.48 38.82
C LEU A 19 9.52 -19.64 38.88
N LYS A 20 8.86 -19.17 39.95
CA LYS A 20 7.39 -19.18 40.08
C LYS A 20 6.71 -18.50 38.90
N ARG A 21 7.19 -17.32 38.50
CA ARG A 21 6.67 -16.62 37.31
C ARG A 21 6.80 -17.45 36.04
N ARG A 22 7.93 -18.13 35.84
CA ARG A 22 8.16 -18.97 34.65
C ARG A 22 7.32 -20.23 34.66
N LEU A 23 7.09 -20.84 35.81
CA LEU A 23 6.16 -21.97 35.97
C LEU A 23 4.72 -21.56 35.64
N MET A 24 4.26 -20.44 36.19
CA MET A 24 2.93 -19.88 35.86
C MET A 24 2.79 -19.62 34.35
N LEU A 25 3.82 -19.07 33.71
CA LEU A 25 3.83 -18.86 32.26
C LEU A 25 3.75 -20.17 31.48
N LYS A 26 4.50 -21.20 31.90
CA LYS A 26 4.46 -22.53 31.28
C LYS A 26 3.09 -23.19 31.38
N GLU A 27 2.36 -22.96 32.47
CA GLU A 27 1.00 -23.46 32.66
C GLU A 27 -0.03 -22.68 31.82
N SER A 28 0.11 -21.36 31.71
CA SER A 28 -0.86 -20.51 31.01
C SER A 28 -0.67 -20.43 29.48
N LEU A 29 0.58 -20.44 29.01
CA LEU A 29 0.91 -20.22 27.59
C LEU A 29 0.29 -21.25 26.64
N PRO A 30 0.20 -22.56 26.96
CA PRO A 30 -0.46 -23.53 26.09
C PRO A 30 -1.94 -23.21 25.85
N GLY A 31 -2.65 -22.68 26.84
CA GLY A 31 -4.04 -22.24 26.66
C GLY A 31 -4.15 -21.02 25.74
N VAL A 32 -3.24 -20.05 25.90
CA VAL A 32 -3.14 -18.88 25.03
C VAL A 32 -2.82 -19.28 23.59
N ILE A 33 -1.88 -20.21 23.38
CA ILE A 33 -1.51 -20.72 22.05
C ILE A 33 -2.72 -21.37 21.38
N ARG A 34 -3.46 -22.24 22.08
CA ARG A 34 -4.68 -22.86 21.51
C ARG A 34 -5.74 -21.83 21.10
N ASN A 35 -5.92 -20.79 21.90
CA ASN A 35 -6.86 -19.72 21.57
C ASN A 35 -6.41 -18.94 20.33
N LEU A 36 -5.12 -18.61 20.23
CA LEU A 36 -4.55 -17.93 19.06
C LEU A 36 -4.58 -18.81 17.80
N GLU A 37 -4.35 -20.12 17.94
CA GLU A 37 -4.48 -21.10 16.83
C GLU A 37 -5.94 -21.17 16.35
N ALA A 38 -6.92 -21.25 17.26
CA ALA A 38 -8.33 -21.22 16.90
C ALA A 38 -8.74 -19.89 16.24
N GLU A 39 -8.18 -18.77 16.70
CA GLU A 39 -8.40 -17.46 16.10
C GLU A 39 -7.81 -17.40 14.67
N GLU A 40 -6.57 -17.86 14.48
CA GLU A 40 -5.92 -17.98 13.17
C GLU A 40 -6.74 -18.84 12.20
N GLU A 41 -7.19 -20.02 12.63
CA GLU A 41 -8.03 -20.93 11.84
C GLU A 41 -9.36 -20.27 11.45
N SER A 42 -9.92 -19.42 12.31
CA SER A 42 -11.18 -18.71 12.03
C SER A 42 -11.00 -17.50 11.08
N LEU A 43 -9.84 -16.85 11.12
CA LEU A 43 -9.53 -15.63 10.35
C LEU A 43 -9.02 -15.96 8.95
N THR A 44 -8.22 -17.02 8.80
CA THR A 44 -7.64 -17.45 7.53
C THR A 44 -8.67 -17.55 6.39
N PRO A 45 -9.79 -18.31 6.53
CA PRO A 45 -10.79 -18.42 5.45
C PRO A 45 -11.53 -17.10 5.19
N LYS A 46 -11.63 -16.19 6.18
CA LYS A 46 -12.25 -14.87 5.98
C LYS A 46 -11.34 -14.00 5.12
N VAL A 47 -10.04 -13.98 5.40
CA VAL A 47 -9.05 -13.24 4.63
C VAL A 47 -8.97 -13.75 3.19
N GLU A 48 -8.98 -15.08 3.00
CA GLU A 48 -8.97 -15.70 1.66
C GLU A 48 -10.19 -15.27 0.85
N ARG A 49 -11.41 -15.39 1.40
CA ARG A 49 -12.64 -14.96 0.71
C ARG A 49 -12.62 -13.48 0.34
N ILE A 50 -12.14 -12.62 1.24
CA ILE A 50 -12.01 -11.18 0.97
C ILE A 50 -10.96 -10.94 -0.13
N SER A 51 -9.83 -11.65 -0.09
CA SER A 51 -8.79 -11.55 -1.12
C SER A 51 -9.31 -11.96 -2.50
N GLU A 52 -9.99 -13.09 -2.60
CA GLU A 52 -10.60 -13.58 -3.84
C GLU A 52 -11.61 -12.58 -4.39
N SER A 53 -12.45 -12.02 -3.52
CA SER A 53 -13.44 -11.01 -3.92
C SER A 53 -12.78 -9.73 -4.45
N PHE A 54 -11.70 -9.29 -3.80
CA PHE A 54 -10.92 -8.13 -4.24
C PHE A 54 -10.19 -8.41 -5.55
N GLU A 55 -9.58 -9.58 -5.70
CA GLU A 55 -8.91 -9.99 -6.93
C GLU A 55 -9.88 -10.08 -8.10
N ALA A 56 -11.08 -10.63 -7.89
CA ALA A 56 -12.13 -10.66 -8.90
C ALA A 56 -12.57 -9.24 -9.32
N ALA A 57 -12.67 -8.31 -8.37
CA ALA A 57 -12.96 -6.91 -8.66
C ALA A 57 -11.80 -6.23 -9.42
N ASN A 58 -10.56 -6.50 -9.01
CA ASN A 58 -9.36 -5.93 -9.63
C ASN A 58 -9.15 -6.46 -11.07
N ARG A 59 -9.43 -7.75 -11.32
CA ARG A 59 -9.43 -8.33 -12.67
C ARG A 59 -10.41 -7.60 -13.59
N LYS A 60 -11.64 -7.32 -13.12
CA LYS A 60 -12.63 -6.53 -13.88
C LYS A 60 -12.12 -5.13 -14.20
N VAL A 61 -11.46 -4.46 -13.26
CA VAL A 61 -10.85 -3.14 -13.50
C VAL A 61 -9.74 -3.24 -14.55
N SER A 62 -8.88 -4.26 -14.48
CA SER A 62 -7.82 -4.52 -15.45
C SER A 62 -8.38 -4.74 -16.87
N ASP A 63 -9.41 -5.56 -17.01
CA ASP A 63 -10.07 -5.82 -18.30
C ASP A 63 -10.68 -4.55 -18.90
N LEU A 64 -11.26 -3.69 -18.05
CA LEU A 64 -11.82 -2.41 -18.47
C LEU A 64 -10.73 -1.41 -18.87
N LYS A 65 -9.58 -1.40 -18.18
CA LYS A 65 -8.41 -0.62 -18.57
C LYS A 65 -7.91 -1.02 -19.96
N GLY A 66 -7.73 -2.31 -20.23
CA GLY A 66 -7.30 -2.78 -21.55
C GLY A 66 -8.28 -2.39 -22.68
N LYS A 67 -9.59 -2.45 -22.41
CA LYS A 67 -10.63 -2.00 -23.37
C LYS A 67 -10.64 -0.49 -23.58
N ARG A 68 -10.39 0.30 -22.54
CA ARG A 68 -10.25 1.75 -22.63
C ARG A 68 -9.02 2.11 -23.45
N ASP A 69 -7.86 1.54 -23.09
CA ASP A 69 -6.57 1.88 -23.69
C ASP A 69 -6.56 1.55 -25.19
N SER A 70 -7.10 0.40 -25.58
CA SER A 70 -7.24 0.04 -27.00
C SER A 70 -8.16 1.01 -27.77
N ALA A 71 -9.28 1.45 -27.18
CA ALA A 71 -10.17 2.42 -27.81
C ALA A 71 -9.53 3.82 -27.91
N GLN A 72 -8.80 4.23 -26.88
CA GLN A 72 -8.12 5.52 -26.76
C GLN A 72 -6.97 5.63 -27.76
N VAL A 73 -6.14 4.59 -27.91
CA VAL A 73 -5.08 4.53 -28.92
C VAL A 73 -5.64 4.65 -30.34
N LEU A 74 -6.75 3.95 -30.63
CA LEU A 74 -7.40 4.06 -31.95
C LEU A 74 -7.99 5.45 -32.18
N ALA A 75 -8.57 6.07 -31.14
CA ALA A 75 -9.15 7.39 -31.25
C ALA A 75 -8.09 8.48 -31.45
N ASN A 76 -6.92 8.37 -30.81
CA ASN A 76 -5.79 9.27 -31.02
C ASN A 76 -5.25 9.19 -32.45
N LYS A 77 -5.17 7.98 -33.03
CA LYS A 77 -4.83 7.82 -34.46
C LYS A 77 -5.85 8.49 -35.38
N MET A 78 -7.14 8.40 -35.06
CA MET A 78 -8.16 9.12 -35.83
C MET A 78 -8.05 10.64 -35.70
N ILE A 79 -7.64 11.19 -34.55
CA ILE A 79 -7.42 12.64 -34.42
C ILE A 79 -6.38 13.11 -35.44
N SER A 80 -5.24 12.41 -35.58
CA SER A 80 -4.23 12.77 -36.59
C SER A 80 -4.79 12.68 -38.02
N GLU A 81 -5.47 11.59 -38.37
CA GLU A 81 -6.04 11.43 -39.71
C GLU A 81 -7.09 12.52 -40.04
N VAL A 82 -7.95 12.85 -39.07
CA VAL A 82 -8.97 13.91 -39.22
C VAL A 82 -8.32 15.29 -39.36
N LYS A 83 -7.20 15.56 -38.68
CA LYS A 83 -6.41 16.79 -38.85
C LYS A 83 -5.80 16.87 -40.25
N ASP A 84 -5.20 15.78 -40.75
CA ASP A 84 -4.58 15.73 -42.08
C ASP A 84 -5.63 15.92 -43.20
N ILE A 85 -6.76 15.22 -43.11
CA ILE A 85 -7.89 15.39 -44.05
C ILE A 85 -8.38 16.84 -44.04
N ARG A 86 -8.47 17.45 -42.85
CA ARG A 86 -8.88 18.86 -42.72
C ARG A 86 -7.88 19.83 -43.35
N GLU A 87 -6.58 19.61 -43.19
CA GLU A 87 -5.55 20.45 -43.82
C GLU A 87 -5.59 20.36 -45.35
N ARG A 88 -5.80 19.14 -45.88
CA ARG A 88 -6.02 18.93 -47.32
C ARG A 88 -7.25 19.70 -47.82
N LEU A 89 -8.37 19.61 -47.10
CA LEU A 89 -9.63 20.28 -47.46
C LEU A 89 -9.59 21.81 -47.34
N ASN A 90 -8.81 22.33 -46.38
CA ASN A 90 -8.55 23.77 -46.29
C ASN A 90 -7.69 24.26 -47.46
N SER A 91 -6.68 23.48 -47.85
CA SER A 91 -5.76 23.82 -48.94
C SER A 91 -6.42 23.73 -50.32
N SER A 92 -7.34 22.79 -50.52
CA SER A 92 -8.10 22.64 -51.76
C SER A 92 -9.25 23.64 -51.93
N GLY A 93 -9.52 24.48 -50.94
CA GLY A 93 -10.63 25.45 -50.98
C GLY A 93 -12.03 24.83 -50.94
N GLY A 94 -12.14 23.49 -50.85
CA GLY A 94 -13.41 22.76 -50.81
C GLY A 94 -14.26 23.02 -49.56
N MET A 95 -13.68 23.68 -48.55
CA MET A 95 -14.42 24.09 -47.35
C MET A 95 -15.07 25.46 -47.54
N ILE A 96 -16.17 25.53 -48.30
CA ILE A 96 -17.01 26.74 -48.37
C ILE A 96 -17.58 26.99 -46.96
N SER A 97 -17.03 27.98 -46.27
CA SER A 97 -17.18 28.17 -44.82
C SER A 97 -18.19 29.27 -44.52
N LEU A 98 -19.47 28.91 -44.41
CA LEU A 98 -20.53 29.85 -43.96
C LEU A 98 -20.55 30.10 -42.43
N ASP A 99 -19.61 29.56 -41.64
CA ASP A 99 -19.61 29.74 -40.17
C ASP A 99 -18.19 29.67 -39.56
N PRO A 100 -17.87 30.44 -38.50
CA PRO A 100 -16.53 30.99 -38.28
C PRO A 100 -15.50 29.95 -37.82
N LYS A 101 -14.32 30.02 -38.46
CA LYS A 101 -13.19 29.09 -38.33
C LYS A 101 -12.71 28.84 -36.88
N TRP A 102 -12.92 29.78 -35.95
CA TRP A 102 -12.42 29.71 -34.58
C TRP A 102 -13.13 28.64 -33.73
N LYS A 103 -14.43 28.42 -33.93
CA LYS A 103 -15.23 27.43 -33.16
C LYS A 103 -14.81 25.99 -33.48
N LYS A 104 -14.28 25.75 -34.69
CA LYS A 104 -13.81 24.43 -35.17
C LYS A 104 -12.36 24.11 -34.82
N ARG A 105 -11.50 25.13 -34.67
CA ARG A 105 -10.10 24.94 -34.20
C ARG A 105 -10.13 24.51 -32.74
N LYS A 106 -10.88 25.26 -31.93
CA LYS A 106 -11.05 24.99 -30.51
C LYS A 106 -11.60 23.59 -30.21
N LEU A 107 -12.58 23.06 -30.95
CA LEU A 107 -13.24 21.82 -30.53
C LEU A 107 -12.32 20.57 -30.55
N ILE A 108 -11.49 20.40 -31.58
CA ILE A 108 -10.55 19.25 -31.66
C ILE A 108 -9.38 19.46 -30.70
N GLU A 109 -8.87 20.69 -30.62
CA GLU A 109 -7.80 21.07 -29.68
C GLU A 109 -8.26 20.92 -28.22
N GLU A 110 -9.51 21.24 -27.90
CA GLU A 110 -10.14 21.08 -26.58
C GLU A 110 -10.30 19.60 -26.24
N ILE A 111 -10.73 18.75 -27.18
CA ILE A 111 -10.80 17.29 -26.98
C ILE A 111 -9.41 16.71 -26.69
N GLU A 112 -8.38 17.15 -27.40
CA GLU A 112 -6.99 16.72 -27.19
C GLU A 112 -6.43 17.23 -25.85
N SER A 113 -6.75 18.46 -25.46
CA SER A 113 -6.34 19.03 -24.16
C SER A 113 -6.99 18.29 -22.99
N LEU A 114 -8.29 17.96 -23.08
CA LEU A 114 -8.99 17.17 -22.07
C LEU A 114 -8.43 15.75 -21.99
N GLU A 115 -8.06 15.16 -23.12
CA GLU A 115 -7.43 13.85 -23.18
C GLU A 115 -6.06 13.87 -22.49
N HIS A 116 -5.22 14.88 -22.78
CA HIS A 116 -3.94 15.06 -22.09
C HIS A 116 -4.14 15.29 -20.60
N GLU A 117 -5.12 16.09 -20.19
CA GLU A 117 -5.48 16.30 -18.78
C GLU A 117 -5.84 14.96 -18.14
N ILE A 118 -6.75 14.17 -18.73
CA ILE A 118 -7.14 12.84 -18.23
C ILE A 118 -5.94 11.88 -18.12
N GLN A 119 -4.97 11.94 -19.03
CA GLN A 119 -3.80 11.06 -19.01
C GLN A 119 -2.73 11.46 -17.98
N THR A 120 -2.52 12.75 -17.79
CA THR A 120 -1.37 13.28 -17.02
C THR A 120 -1.72 13.69 -15.61
N SER A 121 -2.97 14.06 -15.36
CA SER A 121 -3.39 14.49 -14.03
C SER A 121 -3.74 13.29 -13.15
N ALA A 122 -3.09 13.21 -11.98
CA ALA A 122 -3.41 12.24 -10.94
C ALA A 122 -4.71 12.66 -10.22
N LEU A 123 -5.84 12.53 -10.92
CA LEU A 123 -7.14 12.99 -10.47
C LEU A 123 -7.89 11.93 -9.65
N ASP A 124 -8.75 12.40 -8.75
CA ASP A 124 -9.75 11.55 -8.12
C ASP A 124 -10.77 11.05 -9.15
N HIS A 125 -11.37 9.89 -8.90
CA HIS A 125 -12.45 9.32 -9.72
C HIS A 125 -13.62 10.30 -9.96
N ARG A 126 -13.84 11.27 -9.07
CA ARG A 126 -14.88 12.31 -9.20
C ARG A 126 -14.51 13.40 -10.20
N SER A 127 -13.25 13.86 -10.20
CA SER A 127 -12.77 14.85 -11.18
C SER A 127 -12.62 14.22 -12.56
N GLU A 128 -12.17 12.96 -12.64
CA GLU A 128 -12.17 12.20 -13.90
C GLU A 128 -13.57 12.10 -14.51
N ARG A 129 -14.61 11.80 -13.73
CA ARG A 129 -16.01 11.79 -14.22
C ARG A 129 -16.42 13.14 -14.82
N LYS A 130 -16.02 14.27 -14.21
CA LYS A 130 -16.33 15.60 -14.73
C LYS A 130 -15.64 15.86 -16.08
N LEU A 131 -14.39 15.44 -16.24
CA LEU A 131 -13.66 15.59 -17.50
C LEU A 131 -14.26 14.72 -18.61
N LEU A 132 -14.65 13.49 -18.29
CA LEU A 132 -15.36 12.61 -19.23
C LEU A 132 -16.70 13.23 -19.69
N GLU A 133 -17.46 13.85 -18.79
CA GLU A 133 -18.71 14.51 -19.18
C GLU A 133 -18.45 15.74 -20.07
N LYS A 134 -17.44 16.56 -19.75
CA LYS A 134 -17.02 17.67 -20.64
C LYS A 134 -16.67 17.17 -22.04
N ARG A 135 -15.87 16.10 -22.13
CA ARG A 135 -15.50 15.48 -23.42
C ARG A 135 -16.74 14.98 -24.17
N ARG A 136 -17.67 14.33 -23.47
CA ARG A 136 -18.92 13.83 -24.05
C ARG A 136 -19.77 14.94 -24.63
N VAL A 137 -19.87 16.09 -23.94
CA VAL A 137 -20.57 17.28 -24.45
C VAL A 137 -19.90 17.77 -25.73
N LEU A 138 -18.58 17.95 -25.75
CA LEU A 138 -17.85 18.38 -26.95
C LEU A 138 -18.02 17.42 -28.14
N ILE A 139 -17.96 16.10 -27.90
CA ILE A 139 -18.22 15.10 -28.95
C ILE A 139 -19.64 15.23 -29.49
N SER A 140 -20.62 15.49 -28.62
CA SER A 140 -22.01 15.67 -29.03
C SER A 140 -22.23 16.93 -29.86
N GLU A 141 -21.50 18.02 -29.56
CA GLU A 141 -21.50 19.25 -30.33
C GLU A 141 -20.85 19.04 -31.71
N ASN A 142 -19.74 18.29 -31.76
CA ASN A 142 -19.10 17.89 -33.02
C ASN A 142 -20.07 17.09 -33.91
N ASP A 143 -20.75 16.10 -33.33
CA ASP A 143 -21.68 15.24 -34.07
C ASP A 143 -22.89 16.01 -34.63
N LYS A 144 -23.44 16.96 -33.85
CA LYS A 144 -24.53 17.84 -34.34
C LYS A 144 -24.06 18.65 -35.53
N TRP A 145 -22.88 19.27 -35.41
CA TRP A 145 -22.29 20.06 -36.46
C TRP A 145 -21.97 19.26 -37.74
N LEU A 146 -21.52 18.01 -37.61
CA LEU A 146 -21.29 17.12 -38.75
C LEU A 146 -22.60 16.73 -39.47
N LYS A 147 -23.71 16.58 -38.74
CA LYS A 147 -25.03 16.28 -39.32
C LYS A 147 -25.54 17.45 -40.16
N ASP A 148 -25.54 18.65 -39.60
CA ASP A 148 -26.00 19.87 -40.29
C ASP A 148 -25.24 20.11 -41.60
N ARG A 149 -23.95 19.71 -41.64
CA ARG A 149 -23.10 19.84 -42.83
C ARG A 149 -23.21 18.71 -43.84
N LYS A 150 -23.55 17.49 -43.41
CA LYS A 150 -23.84 16.39 -44.35
C LYS A 150 -24.97 16.78 -45.31
N GLU A 151 -25.94 17.55 -44.83
CA GLU A 151 -27.05 18.07 -45.63
C GLU A 151 -26.62 19.20 -46.58
N SER A 152 -25.50 19.86 -46.29
CA SER A 152 -25.04 21.05 -47.01
C SER A 152 -23.90 20.82 -48.02
N ASN A 153 -23.04 19.80 -47.85
CA ASN A 153 -21.89 19.57 -48.73
C ASN A 153 -21.52 18.06 -48.85
N PRO A 154 -21.76 17.42 -50.02
CA PRO A 154 -21.42 16.02 -50.25
C PRO A 154 -19.92 15.75 -50.50
N ASP A 155 -19.12 16.76 -50.89
CA ASP A 155 -17.67 16.59 -51.14
C ASP A 155 -16.83 16.35 -49.87
N MET A 156 -17.46 16.47 -48.69
CA MET A 156 -16.83 16.30 -47.37
C MET A 156 -17.02 14.90 -46.76
N LEU A 157 -17.48 13.91 -47.54
CA LEU A 157 -17.83 12.57 -47.04
C LEU A 157 -16.68 11.89 -46.27
N GLU A 158 -15.45 11.92 -46.81
CA GLU A 158 -14.27 11.28 -46.16
C GLU A 158 -14.00 11.86 -44.76
N TYR A 159 -14.10 13.19 -44.62
CA TYR A 159 -13.92 13.86 -43.33
C TYR A 159 -15.05 13.54 -42.36
N ILE A 160 -16.30 13.53 -42.84
CA ILE A 160 -17.47 13.24 -42.01
C ILE A 160 -17.41 11.81 -41.48
N ASP A 161 -17.04 10.85 -42.32
CA ASP A 161 -16.99 9.44 -41.93
C ASP A 161 -15.86 9.17 -40.93
N LYS A 162 -14.66 9.72 -41.18
CA LYS A 162 -13.54 9.62 -40.23
C LYS A 162 -13.84 10.31 -38.90
N SER A 163 -14.51 11.46 -38.92
CA SER A 163 -14.89 12.20 -37.70
C SER A 163 -16.02 11.48 -36.91
N LYS A 164 -16.92 10.77 -37.59
CA LYS A 164 -17.89 9.87 -36.93
C LYS A 164 -17.22 8.65 -36.31
N GLU A 165 -16.26 8.05 -37.00
CA GLU A 165 -15.48 6.93 -36.46
C GLU A 165 -14.71 7.35 -35.22
N MET A 166 -14.05 8.51 -35.25
CA MET A 166 -13.40 9.15 -34.11
C MET A 166 -14.37 9.32 -32.94
N SER A 167 -15.53 9.96 -33.19
CA SER A 167 -16.55 10.20 -32.17
C SER A 167 -17.10 8.91 -31.56
N ARG A 168 -17.25 7.85 -32.37
CA ARG A 168 -17.65 6.51 -31.90
C ARG A 168 -16.61 5.88 -30.98
N LEU A 169 -15.33 6.00 -31.33
CA LEU A 169 -14.23 5.45 -30.53
C LEU A 169 -14.13 6.17 -29.17
N PHE A 170 -14.24 7.49 -29.13
CA PHE A 170 -14.25 8.23 -27.87
C PHE A 170 -15.45 7.90 -27.00
N LYS A 171 -16.67 7.83 -27.56
CA LYS A 171 -17.85 7.38 -26.80
C LYS A 171 -17.66 5.98 -26.21
N LYS A 172 -17.00 5.08 -26.94
CA LYS A 172 -16.68 3.74 -26.45
C LYS A 172 -15.67 3.82 -25.31
N ALA A 173 -14.59 4.59 -25.47
CA ALA A 173 -13.56 4.81 -24.46
C ALA A 173 -14.15 5.41 -23.17
N ASP A 174 -14.92 6.49 -23.28
CA ASP A 174 -15.55 7.17 -22.15
C ASP A 174 -16.55 6.27 -21.41
N LYS A 175 -17.32 5.46 -22.15
CA LYS A 175 -18.24 4.47 -21.56
C LYS A 175 -17.47 3.37 -20.80
N THR A 176 -16.35 2.89 -21.35
CA THR A 176 -15.50 1.93 -20.65
C THR A 176 -14.80 2.54 -19.44
N HIS A 177 -14.38 3.80 -19.53
CA HIS A 177 -13.75 4.55 -18.46
C HIS A 177 -14.73 4.81 -17.32
N SER A 178 -15.95 5.25 -17.61
CA SER A 178 -17.00 5.42 -16.59
C SER A 178 -17.28 4.11 -15.84
N ARG A 179 -17.41 2.99 -16.55
CA ARG A 179 -17.61 1.66 -15.94
C ARG A 179 -16.41 1.21 -15.12
N MET A 180 -15.19 1.57 -15.55
CA MET A 180 -13.97 1.32 -14.79
C MET A 180 -14.01 2.09 -13.47
N LEU A 181 -14.39 3.37 -13.48
CA LEU A 181 -14.53 4.18 -12.26
C LEU A 181 -15.55 3.58 -11.29
N ASP A 182 -16.70 3.14 -11.79
CA ASP A 182 -17.71 2.45 -10.96
C ASP A 182 -17.17 1.15 -10.34
N SER A 183 -16.27 0.46 -11.06
CA SER A 183 -15.65 -0.77 -10.58
C SER A 183 -14.55 -0.50 -9.55
N VAL A 184 -13.79 0.58 -9.74
CA VAL A 184 -12.79 1.06 -8.78
C VAL A 184 -13.46 1.51 -7.48
N GLU A 185 -14.55 2.28 -7.58
CA GLU A 185 -15.34 2.73 -6.43
C GLU A 185 -15.88 1.56 -5.59
N LYS A 186 -16.24 0.44 -6.25
CA LYS A 186 -16.63 -0.80 -5.57
C LYS A 186 -15.47 -1.61 -5.00
N ALA A 187 -14.29 -1.54 -5.63
CA ALA A 187 -13.10 -2.28 -5.21
C ALA A 187 -12.39 -1.63 -4.01
N GLN A 188 -12.47 -0.32 -3.87
CA GLN A 188 -11.83 0.44 -2.79
C GLN A 188 -12.22 -0.01 -1.37
N PRO A 189 -13.51 -0.13 -1.01
CA PRO A 189 -13.88 -0.66 0.31
C PRO A 189 -13.50 -2.13 0.51
N LEU A 190 -13.39 -2.92 -0.58
CA LEU A 190 -12.90 -4.30 -0.48
C LEU A 190 -11.40 -4.35 -0.17
N TYR A 191 -10.62 -3.41 -0.72
CA TYR A 191 -9.20 -3.28 -0.39
C TYR A 191 -9.00 -2.90 1.08
N GLU A 192 -9.76 -1.94 1.61
CA GLU A 192 -9.69 -1.55 3.02
C GLU A 192 -10.03 -2.71 3.96
N LYS A 193 -11.09 -3.46 3.63
CA LYS A 193 -11.46 -4.70 4.35
C LYS A 193 -10.38 -5.78 4.25
N LYS A 194 -9.76 -5.94 3.08
CA LYS A 194 -8.65 -6.88 2.89
C LYS A 194 -7.46 -6.48 3.75
N SER A 195 -7.10 -5.20 3.74
CA SER A 195 -5.95 -4.68 4.46
C SER A 195 -6.10 -4.88 5.96
N SER A 196 -7.23 -4.44 6.52
CA SER A 196 -7.54 -4.63 7.94
C SER A 196 -7.55 -6.10 8.34
N ALA A 197 -8.30 -6.96 7.63
CA ALA A 197 -8.34 -8.39 7.96
C ALA A 197 -6.98 -9.09 7.81
N SER A 198 -6.14 -8.65 6.87
CA SER A 198 -4.77 -9.19 6.71
C SER A 198 -3.83 -8.71 7.82
N GLU A 199 -4.02 -7.49 8.31
CA GLU A 199 -3.27 -6.93 9.44
C GLU A 199 -3.64 -7.68 10.72
N ASP A 200 -4.92 -7.93 10.97
CA ASP A 200 -5.41 -8.74 12.09
C ASP A 200 -4.80 -10.16 12.07
N LEU A 201 -4.84 -10.84 10.92
CA LEU A 201 -4.24 -12.17 10.76
C LEU A 201 -2.73 -12.15 11.00
N ARG A 202 -2.04 -11.11 10.55
CA ARG A 202 -0.59 -10.94 10.77
C ARG A 202 -0.28 -10.72 12.24
N GLU A 203 -1.10 -9.93 12.94
CA GLU A 203 -0.95 -9.70 14.37
C GLU A 203 -1.13 -11.01 15.16
N VAL A 204 -2.21 -11.75 14.90
CA VAL A 204 -2.47 -13.06 15.55
C VAL A 204 -1.31 -14.03 15.32
N LYS A 205 -0.82 -14.16 14.08
CA LYS A 205 0.36 -14.98 13.76
C LYS A 205 1.61 -14.52 14.52
N SER A 206 1.86 -13.21 14.58
CA SER A 206 3.01 -12.68 15.31
C SER A 206 2.91 -12.92 16.82
N GLN A 207 1.72 -12.79 17.40
CA GLN A 207 1.47 -13.10 18.81
C GLN A 207 1.67 -14.58 19.10
N LEU A 208 1.20 -15.46 18.20
CA LEU A 208 1.34 -16.90 18.28
C LEU A 208 2.81 -17.34 18.21
N ASP A 209 3.58 -16.80 17.26
CA ASP A 209 5.02 -17.07 17.16
C ASP A 209 5.76 -16.63 18.44
N ARG A 210 5.42 -15.46 18.96
CA ARG A 210 5.99 -14.95 20.22
C ARG A 210 5.59 -15.82 21.42
N ALA A 211 4.35 -16.31 21.47
CA ALA A 211 3.89 -17.20 22.53
C ALA A 211 4.62 -18.56 22.48
N ARG A 212 4.82 -19.13 21.28
CA ARG A 212 5.62 -20.35 21.06
C ARG A 212 7.07 -20.15 21.47
N GLU A 213 7.67 -19.01 21.10
CA GLU A 213 9.04 -18.68 21.51
C GLU A 213 9.14 -18.53 23.03
N LEU A 214 8.22 -17.80 23.66
CA LEU A 214 8.18 -17.62 25.11
C LEU A 214 8.02 -18.95 25.84
N LEU A 215 7.23 -19.88 25.31
CA LEU A 215 7.07 -21.22 25.87
C LEU A 215 8.41 -21.99 25.80
N SER A 216 9.07 -22.01 24.64
CA SER A 216 10.39 -22.65 24.45
C SER A 216 11.46 -22.03 25.36
N GLN A 217 11.45 -20.71 25.54
CA GLN A 217 12.34 -20.01 26.46
C GLN A 217 12.02 -20.31 27.93
N SER A 218 10.75 -20.55 28.26
CA SER A 218 10.34 -20.83 29.65
C SER A 218 10.94 -22.12 30.17
N ASP A 219 10.99 -23.20 29.36
CA ASP A 219 11.59 -24.47 29.75
C ASP A 219 13.09 -24.34 30.05
N LYS A 220 13.82 -23.64 29.18
CA LYS A 220 15.24 -23.35 29.38
C LYS A 220 15.48 -22.50 30.62
N ALA A 221 14.62 -21.51 30.85
CA ALA A 221 14.72 -20.62 32.02
C ALA A 221 14.40 -21.35 33.33
N ILE A 222 13.40 -22.23 33.34
CA ILE A 222 13.04 -23.06 34.50
C ILE A 222 14.24 -23.92 34.88
N GLY A 223 14.82 -24.68 33.94
CA GLY A 223 15.99 -25.52 34.20
C GLY A 223 17.20 -24.71 34.68
N HIS A 224 17.44 -23.51 34.11
CA HIS A 224 18.50 -22.61 34.57
C HIS A 224 18.29 -22.19 36.04
N TRP A 225 17.09 -21.74 36.42
CA TRP A 225 16.84 -21.25 37.78
C TRP A 225 16.71 -22.36 38.82
N GLU A 226 16.15 -23.52 38.47
CA GLU A 226 16.14 -24.71 39.34
C GLU A 226 17.57 -25.14 39.68
N ARG A 227 18.46 -25.14 38.70
CA ARG A 227 19.87 -25.46 38.90
C ARG A 227 20.56 -24.45 39.80
N ARG A 228 20.31 -23.14 39.62
CA ARG A 228 20.86 -22.08 40.50
C ARG A 228 20.38 -22.18 41.94
N LEU A 229 19.12 -22.55 42.15
CA LEU A 229 18.60 -22.75 43.50
C LEU A 229 19.21 -23.98 44.20
N LYS A 230 19.64 -24.99 43.45
CA LYS A 230 20.29 -26.21 43.98
C LYS A 230 21.80 -26.08 44.15
N GLU A 231 22.49 -25.57 43.13
CA GLU A 231 23.96 -25.53 43.02
C GLU A 231 24.56 -24.17 43.43
N GLY A 232 23.72 -23.15 43.66
CA GLY A 232 24.13 -21.82 44.09
C GLY A 232 24.16 -20.77 42.96
N PHE A 233 24.63 -19.56 43.27
CA PHE A 233 24.69 -18.44 42.30
C PHE A 233 26.10 -18.11 41.78
N GLY A 234 27.12 -18.83 42.27
CA GLY A 234 28.51 -18.69 41.86
C GLY A 234 28.80 -19.29 40.48
N GLU A 235 30.06 -19.58 40.20
CA GLU A 235 30.47 -20.23 38.96
C GLU A 235 30.24 -21.75 39.06
N ILE A 236 29.35 -22.27 38.20
CA ILE A 236 28.84 -23.66 38.28
C ILE A 236 29.31 -24.52 37.09
N GLY A 237 29.88 -23.89 36.06
CA GLY A 237 30.43 -24.57 34.89
C GLY A 237 30.18 -23.83 33.57
N PRO A 238 30.48 -24.46 32.42
CA PRO A 238 30.33 -23.84 31.11
C PRO A 238 28.86 -23.45 30.86
N GLY A 239 28.64 -22.17 30.55
CA GLY A 239 27.30 -21.58 30.37
C GLY A 239 26.65 -21.01 31.64
N PHE A 240 27.22 -21.23 32.83
CA PHE A 240 26.70 -20.75 34.12
C PHE A 240 27.73 -19.87 34.85
N LYS A 241 27.87 -18.62 34.40
CA LYS A 241 28.76 -17.60 35.00
C LYS A 241 28.30 -17.21 36.41
N ASP A 242 29.23 -16.73 37.23
CA ASP A 242 28.91 -16.16 38.54
C ASP A 242 28.01 -14.92 38.42
N LEU A 243 26.81 -15.00 39.00
CA LEU A 243 25.81 -13.94 39.00
C LEU A 243 26.03 -12.93 40.14
N LEU A 244 26.77 -13.30 41.18
CA LEU A 244 27.06 -12.45 42.34
C LEU A 244 28.33 -11.61 42.16
N LYS A 245 29.20 -11.93 41.20
CA LYS A 245 30.43 -11.19 40.89
C LYS A 245 30.26 -9.67 40.86
N GLY A 246 29.18 -9.17 40.26
CA GLY A 246 28.88 -7.73 40.21
C GLY A 246 28.55 -7.13 41.59
N SER A 247 27.71 -7.83 42.37
CA SER A 247 27.40 -7.47 43.76
C SER A 247 28.67 -7.46 44.62
N GLU A 248 29.51 -8.49 44.49
CA GLU A 248 30.76 -8.57 45.22
C GLU A 248 31.75 -7.47 44.85
N THR A 249 31.81 -7.09 43.57
CA THR A 249 32.67 -5.99 43.09
C THR A 249 32.24 -4.66 43.71
N VAL A 250 30.94 -4.37 43.73
CA VAL A 250 30.39 -3.16 44.36
C VAL A 250 30.59 -3.18 45.88
N ARG A 251 30.36 -4.32 46.54
CA ARG A 251 30.59 -4.48 47.98
C ARG A 251 32.07 -4.25 48.37
N LYS A 252 33.01 -4.58 47.49
CA LYS A 252 34.44 -4.31 47.64
C LYS A 252 34.83 -2.86 47.32
N GLY A 253 33.86 -1.97 47.08
CA GLY A 253 34.09 -0.55 46.74
C GLY A 253 34.38 -0.30 45.25
N GLY A 254 34.22 -1.31 44.40
CA GLY A 254 34.42 -1.20 42.96
C GLY A 254 33.23 -0.58 42.21
N PRO A 255 33.42 -0.17 40.94
CA PRO A 255 32.36 0.42 40.13
C PRO A 255 31.27 -0.59 39.77
N SER A 256 30.00 -0.14 39.73
CA SER A 256 28.88 -0.97 39.28
C SER A 256 28.95 -1.27 37.78
N THR A 257 28.50 -2.45 37.36
CA THR A 257 28.46 -2.84 35.93
C THR A 257 27.50 -1.99 35.08
N PHE A 258 26.52 -1.32 35.71
CA PHE A 258 25.62 -0.37 35.06
C PHE A 258 26.28 0.99 34.80
N SER A 259 27.38 1.30 35.48
CA SER A 259 28.21 2.47 35.18
C SER A 259 29.05 2.22 33.92
N ARG A 260 28.39 2.10 32.75
CA ARG A 260 29.08 2.14 31.47
C ARG A 260 29.70 3.52 31.28
N THR A 261 30.98 3.62 31.64
CA THR A 261 32.04 4.22 30.82
C THR A 261 31.63 5.45 30.01
N SER A 262 31.46 6.60 30.68
CA SER A 262 31.60 7.92 30.03
C SER A 262 33.07 8.24 29.66
N ARG A 263 34.01 7.37 30.02
CA ARG A 263 35.46 7.63 29.94
C ARG A 263 36.14 7.37 28.58
N SER A 264 35.45 6.92 27.52
CA SER A 264 36.13 6.61 26.24
C SER A 264 35.85 7.57 25.08
N LYS A 265 35.13 8.69 25.28
CA LYS A 265 34.90 9.70 24.23
C LYS A 265 35.87 10.89 24.23
N SER A 266 36.73 11.06 25.25
CA SER A 266 37.63 12.22 25.33
C SER A 266 39.05 12.00 24.78
N MET A 267 39.45 10.76 24.42
CA MET A 267 40.84 10.48 23.99
C MET A 267 41.06 10.44 22.47
N LYS A 268 40.05 10.71 21.64
CA LYS A 268 40.18 10.67 20.15
C LYS A 268 40.21 12.03 19.45
N LYS A 269 40.36 13.14 20.19
CA LYS A 269 40.34 14.49 19.61
C LYS A 269 41.66 15.27 19.69
N SER A 270 42.80 14.61 19.94
CA SER A 270 44.11 15.28 20.08
C SER A 270 45.21 14.70 19.18
N ARG A 271 44.89 14.18 17.99
CA ARG A 271 45.92 13.69 17.06
C ARG A 271 45.50 13.78 15.59
N SER A 272 45.15 14.98 15.15
CA SER A 272 45.03 15.33 13.73
C SER A 272 45.01 16.85 13.58
N GLU A 273 46.12 17.49 13.92
CA GLU A 273 46.49 18.86 13.52
C GLU A 273 47.98 19.00 13.86
N GLU A 274 48.84 18.60 12.93
CA GLU A 274 50.13 19.24 12.58
C GLU A 274 50.86 18.36 11.55
N GLU A 275 51.20 19.02 10.45
CA GLU A 275 51.99 18.62 9.25
C GLU A 275 51.35 17.71 8.19
#